data_AF-A0A965Y778-F1
#
_entry.id   AF-A0A965Y778-F1
#
_cell.length_a   1.000
_cell.length_b   1.000
_cell.length_c   1.000
_cell.angle_alpha   90.00
_cell.angle_beta   90.00
_cell.angle_gamma   90.00
#
_symmetry.space_group_name_H-M   'P 1'
#
loop_
_entity.id
_entity.type
_entity.pdbx_description
1 polymer ?
#
loop_
_entity_poly.entity_id
_entity_poly.type
_entity_poly.pdbx_seq_one_letter_code
_entity_poly.pdbx_strand_id
1 'polypeptide(L)'
;MQLHTELFPDYFEAVHGHPPFPWQKRLLDKVMNEGWPRTIALPTASGKTAVMDVAIFALACQSSLPPEKRTAPRRVAMIVDRRIVVDDTYRRACRIREKLENNQGNEVLKAVADALLSLGGEIPLDTALLRGGIY
;
A
#
# COMPACT_ATOMS: atom_id res chain seq x y z
N MET A 1 -2.33 -5.96 17.95
CA MET A 1 -3.14 -6.67 16.93
C MET A 1 -2.19 -7.23 15.88
N GLN A 2 -2.36 -8.49 15.46
CA GLN A 2 -1.54 -9.08 14.39
C GLN A 2 -2.20 -8.80 13.03
N LEU A 3 -1.43 -8.35 12.04
CA LEU A 3 -1.97 -7.99 10.73
C LEU A 3 -2.11 -9.22 9.83
N HIS A 4 -3.28 -9.40 9.24
CA HIS A 4 -3.61 -10.49 8.32
C HIS A 4 -4.29 -9.91 7.08
N THR A 5 -4.27 -10.64 5.96
CA THR A 5 -4.87 -10.16 4.71
C THR A 5 -6.36 -9.85 4.85
N GLU A 6 -7.08 -10.54 5.74
CA GLU A 6 -8.50 -10.30 6.05
C GLU A 6 -8.80 -8.89 6.58
N LEU A 7 -7.83 -8.20 7.19
CA LEU A 7 -7.99 -6.82 7.66
C LEU A 7 -7.80 -5.77 6.55
N PHE A 8 -7.48 -6.20 5.32
CA PHE A 8 -7.25 -5.28 4.20
C PHE A 8 -8.48 -4.44 3.82
N PRO A 9 -9.72 -4.98 3.79
CA PRO A 9 -10.91 -4.16 3.56
C PRO A 9 -11.08 -3.06 4.61
N ASP A 10 -10.89 -3.38 5.90
CA ASP A 10 -11.00 -2.40 6.99
C ASP A 10 -9.93 -1.32 6.89
N TYR A 11 -8.69 -1.71 6.60
CA TYR A 11 -7.60 -0.77 6.31
C TYR A 11 -7.95 0.15 5.14
N PHE A 12 -8.42 -0.43 4.04
CA PHE A 12 -8.70 0.30 2.81
C PHE A 12 -9.85 1.29 3.02
N GLU A 13 -10.91 0.87 3.71
CA GLU A 13 -12.03 1.74 4.07
C GLU A 13 -11.62 2.85 5.03
N ALA A 14 -10.77 2.56 6.01
CA ALA A 14 -10.24 3.58 6.92
C ALA A 14 -9.41 4.66 6.20
N VAL A 15 -8.68 4.28 5.13
CA VAL A 15 -7.91 5.24 4.32
C VAL A 15 -8.81 6.01 3.35
N HIS A 16 -9.72 5.33 2.62
CA HIS A 16 -10.41 5.89 1.44
C HIS A 16 -11.89 6.21 1.67
N GLY A 17 -12.50 5.76 2.76
CA GLY A 17 -13.91 5.95 3.08
C GLY A 17 -14.88 5.05 2.31
N HIS A 18 -14.37 4.01 1.63
CA HIS A 18 -15.17 3.02 0.93
C HIS A 18 -14.41 1.68 0.86
N PRO A 19 -15.08 0.53 0.71
CA PRO A 19 -14.42 -0.76 0.63
C PRO A 19 -13.59 -0.91 -0.66
N PRO A 20 -12.60 -1.82 -0.69
CA PRO A 20 -11.83 -2.12 -1.89
C PRO A 20 -12.68 -2.88 -2.91
N PHE A 21 -12.26 -2.84 -4.17
CA PHE A 21 -12.80 -3.77 -5.17
C PHE A 21 -12.38 -5.21 -4.84
N PRO A 22 -13.21 -6.22 -5.13
CA PRO A 22 -12.87 -7.62 -4.84
C PRO A 22 -11.54 -8.10 -5.43
N TRP A 23 -11.15 -7.57 -6.60
CA TRP A 23 -9.87 -7.94 -7.22
C TRP A 23 -8.65 -7.43 -6.44
N GLN A 24 -8.77 -6.33 -5.69
CA GLN A 24 -7.67 -5.73 -4.91
C GLN A 24 -7.33 -6.62 -3.71
N LYS A 25 -8.35 -7.13 -3.00
CA LYS A 25 -8.17 -8.14 -1.93
C LYS A 25 -7.59 -9.44 -2.49
N ARG A 26 -8.13 -9.96 -3.61
CA ARG A 26 -7.57 -11.15 -4.27
C ARG A 26 -6.11 -10.95 -4.70
N LEU A 27 -5.75 -9.74 -5.14
CA LEU A 27 -4.37 -9.42 -5.49
C LEU A 27 -3.47 -9.47 -4.25
N LEU A 28 -3.89 -8.91 -3.11
CA LEU A 28 -3.14 -9.02 -1.86
C LEU A 28 -2.92 -10.48 -1.47
N ASP A 29 -3.96 -11.30 -1.50
CA ASP A 29 -3.86 -12.72 -1.17
C ASP A 29 -2.88 -13.43 -2.10
N LYS A 30 -2.92 -13.14 -3.41
CA LYS A 30 -1.96 -13.67 -4.37
C LYS A 30 -0.52 -13.21 -4.06
N VAL A 31 -0.32 -11.92 -3.79
CA VAL A 31 0.99 -11.34 -3.45
C VAL A 31 1.58 -11.98 -2.20
N MET A 32 0.75 -12.25 -1.19
CA MET A 32 1.21 -12.84 0.08
C MET A 32 1.55 -14.33 -0.03
N ASN A 33 0.89 -15.07 -0.92
CA ASN A 33 1.08 -16.52 -1.05
C ASN A 33 2.02 -16.92 -2.20
N GLU A 34 1.95 -16.21 -3.33
CA GLU A 34 2.63 -16.57 -4.58
C GLU A 34 3.58 -15.47 -5.09
N GLY A 35 3.50 -14.26 -4.51
CA GLY A 35 4.22 -13.08 -5.00
C GLY A 35 3.46 -12.30 -6.07
N TRP A 36 4.10 -11.25 -6.59
CA TRP A 36 3.49 -10.35 -7.56
C TRP A 36 3.28 -11.03 -8.91
N PRO A 37 2.06 -10.97 -9.49
CA PRO A 37 1.83 -11.46 -10.84
C PRO A 37 2.57 -10.60 -11.86
N ARG A 38 2.98 -11.20 -12.98
CA ARG A 38 3.60 -10.46 -14.10
C ARG A 38 2.65 -9.44 -14.75
N THR A 39 1.34 -9.64 -14.64
CA THR A 39 0.36 -8.77 -15.28
C THR A 39 -0.93 -8.69 -14.47
N ILE A 40 -1.49 -7.49 -14.34
CA ILE A 40 -2.81 -7.22 -13.79
C ILE A 40 -3.68 -6.67 -14.92
N ALA A 41 -4.39 -7.57 -15.61
CA ALA A 41 -5.21 -7.23 -16.77
C ALA A 41 -6.62 -6.82 -16.34
N LEU A 42 -6.83 -5.51 -16.12
CA LEU A 42 -8.12 -4.94 -15.73
C LEU A 42 -8.47 -3.73 -16.58
N PRO A 43 -9.76 -3.50 -16.89
CA PRO A 43 -10.22 -2.31 -17.60
C PRO A 43 -9.76 -0.99 -16.95
N THR A 44 -9.75 0.07 -17.75
CA THR A 44 -9.58 1.43 -17.23
C THR A 44 -10.69 1.73 -16.22
N ALA A 45 -10.40 2.62 -15.27
CA ALA A 45 -11.29 2.97 -14.17
C ALA A 45 -11.62 1.84 -13.16
N SER A 46 -10.99 0.66 -13.24
CA SER A 46 -11.15 -0.41 -12.23
C SER A 46 -10.36 -0.18 -10.91
N GLY A 47 -9.89 1.04 -10.65
CA GLY A 47 -9.14 1.37 -9.42
C GLY A 47 -7.73 0.75 -9.33
N LYS A 48 -7.03 0.59 -10.46
CA LYS A 48 -5.71 -0.07 -10.54
C LYS A 48 -4.64 0.53 -9.63
N THR A 49 -4.72 1.82 -9.31
CA THR A 49 -3.77 2.51 -8.42
C THR A 49 -3.74 1.93 -6.99
N ALA A 50 -4.75 1.15 -6.61
CA ALA A 50 -4.78 0.42 -5.34
C ALA A 50 -3.68 -0.64 -5.18
N VAL A 51 -2.89 -0.93 -6.23
CA VAL A 51 -1.66 -1.74 -6.09
C VAL A 51 -0.68 -1.15 -5.07
N MET A 52 -0.71 0.17 -4.86
CA MET A 52 0.09 0.83 -3.81
C MET A 52 -0.35 0.38 -2.41
N ASP A 53 -1.67 0.34 -2.15
CA ASP A 53 -2.23 -0.14 -0.89
C ASP A 53 -1.88 -1.61 -0.64
N VAL A 54 -1.96 -2.44 -1.69
CA VAL A 54 -1.57 -3.85 -1.61
C VAL A 54 -0.10 -3.98 -1.22
N ALA A 55 0.80 -3.21 -1.84
CA ALA A 55 2.22 -3.27 -1.54
C ALA A 55 2.54 -2.82 -0.10
N ILE A 56 1.91 -1.73 0.35
CA ILE A 56 2.11 -1.19 1.72
C ILE A 56 1.56 -2.16 2.76
N PHE A 57 0.35 -2.67 2.56
CA PHE A 57 -0.28 -3.57 3.52
C PHE A 57 0.42 -4.93 3.57
N ALA A 58 0.87 -5.47 2.43
CA ALA A 58 1.69 -6.68 2.39
C ALA A 58 2.99 -6.51 3.20
N LEU A 59 3.66 -5.35 3.08
CA LEU A 59 4.85 -5.06 3.88
C LEU A 59 4.53 -5.01 5.38
N ALA A 60 3.42 -4.38 5.76
CA ALA A 60 2.99 -4.31 7.15
C ALA A 60 2.67 -5.70 7.74
N CYS A 61 2.00 -6.57 6.98
CA CYS A 61 1.77 -7.96 7.37
C CYS A 61 3.06 -8.77 7.60
N GLN A 62 4.13 -8.43 6.87
CA GLN A 62 5.42 -9.13 6.93
C GLN A 62 6.47 -8.40 7.79
N SER A 63 6.08 -7.39 8.56
CA SER A 63 7.02 -6.53 9.29
C SER A 63 7.82 -7.29 10.35
N SER A 64 7.17 -8.23 11.04
CA SER A 64 7.76 -9.08 12.07
C SER A 64 8.56 -10.26 11.53
N LEU A 65 8.49 -10.54 10.22
CA LEU A 65 9.29 -11.60 9.62
C LEU A 65 10.77 -11.19 9.57
N PRO A 66 11.70 -12.14 9.77
CA PRO A 66 13.12 -11.92 9.48
C PRO A 66 13.33 -11.45 8.04
N PRO A 67 14.33 -10.59 7.77
CA PRO A 67 14.58 -10.05 6.43
C PRO A 67 14.66 -11.12 5.32
N GLU A 68 15.26 -12.27 5.60
CA GLU A 68 15.41 -13.39 4.67
C GLU A 68 14.11 -14.11 4.32
N LYS A 69 13.04 -13.93 5.11
CA LYS A 69 11.70 -14.50 4.86
C LYS A 69 10.71 -13.46 4.35
N ARG A 70 11.09 -12.18 4.33
CA ARG A 70 10.22 -11.08 3.89
C ARG A 70 10.30 -10.94 2.38
N THR A 71 9.17 -11.14 1.71
CA THR A 71 9.04 -11.00 0.25
C THR A 71 8.57 -9.60 -0.15
N ALA A 72 7.90 -8.88 0.75
CA ALA A 72 7.43 -7.52 0.50
C ALA A 72 8.59 -6.51 0.49
N PRO A 73 8.75 -5.70 -0.57
CA PRO A 73 9.82 -4.71 -0.66
C PRO A 73 9.53 -3.49 0.24
N ARG A 74 10.60 -2.92 0.81
CA ARG A 74 10.51 -1.67 1.60
C ARG A 74 10.42 -0.40 0.75
N ARG A 75 10.78 -0.47 -0.53
CA ARG A 75 10.74 0.64 -1.49
C ARG A 75 9.91 0.21 -2.68
N VAL A 76 8.87 0.98 -2.99
CA VAL A 76 7.92 0.69 -4.07
C VAL A 76 7.87 1.91 -4.98
N ALA A 77 8.00 1.68 -6.28
CA ALA A 77 7.88 2.71 -7.30
C ALA A 77 6.75 2.34 -8.27
N MET A 78 5.82 3.26 -8.50
CA MET A 78 4.79 3.13 -9.51
C MET A 78 5.16 3.98 -10.73
N ILE A 79 5.51 3.32 -11.83
CA ILE A 79 5.97 3.96 -13.07
C ILE A 79 4.82 3.95 -14.06
N VAL A 80 4.43 5.12 -14.56
CA VAL A 80 3.32 5.29 -15.50
C VAL A 80 3.65 6.36 -16.54
N ASP A 81 3.17 6.17 -17.77
CA ASP A 81 3.48 7.02 -18.93
C ASP A 81 2.64 8.33 -19.00
N ARG A 82 1.95 8.69 -17.91
CA ARG A 82 1.05 9.85 -17.89
C ARG A 82 1.24 10.64 -16.60
N ARG A 83 1.65 11.91 -16.72
CA ARG A 83 1.88 12.81 -15.58
C ARG A 83 0.68 12.93 -14.64
N ILE A 84 -0.53 13.02 -15.19
CA ILE A 84 -1.75 13.10 -14.36
C ILE A 84 -1.93 11.85 -13.49
N VAL A 85 -1.54 10.68 -14.00
CA VAL A 85 -1.61 9.42 -13.24
C VAL A 85 -0.49 9.36 -12.20
N VAL A 86 0.70 9.89 -12.48
CA VAL A 86 1.78 10.04 -11.48
C VAL A 86 1.28 10.91 -10.32
N ASP A 87 0.68 12.05 -10.64
CA ASP A 87 0.20 13.01 -9.65
C ASP A 87 -0.94 12.43 -8.80
N ASP A 88 -1.89 11.74 -9.41
CA ASP A 88 -2.97 11.05 -8.68
C ASP A 88 -2.45 9.92 -7.79
N THR A 89 -1.47 9.16 -8.27
CA THR A 89 -0.82 8.10 -7.47
C THR A 89 -0.06 8.70 -6.29
N TYR A 90 0.61 9.83 -6.49
CA TYR A 90 1.31 10.54 -5.42
C TYR A 90 0.33 11.09 -4.37
N ARG A 91 -0.78 11.73 -4.79
CA ARG A 91 -1.84 12.17 -3.87
C ARG A 91 -2.41 11.00 -3.06
N ARG A 92 -2.59 9.83 -3.70
CA ARG A 92 -3.04 8.61 -3.01
C ARG A 92 -2.02 8.16 -1.96
N ALA A 93 -0.73 8.15 -2.29
CA ALA A 93 0.33 7.80 -1.34
C ALA A 93 0.39 8.77 -0.15
N CYS A 94 0.28 10.09 -0.40
CA CYS A 94 0.20 11.09 0.66
C CYS A 94 -1.01 10.87 1.58
N ARG A 95 -2.19 10.57 1.02
CA ARG A 95 -3.37 10.23 1.82
C ARG A 95 -3.13 9.02 2.72
N ILE A 96 -2.52 7.95 2.20
CA ILE A 96 -2.18 6.77 2.99
C ILE A 96 -1.26 7.16 4.15
N ARG A 97 -0.18 7.89 3.86
CA ARG A 97 0.74 8.41 4.89
C ARG A 97 0.01 9.23 5.96
N GLU A 98 -0.77 10.23 5.55
CA GLU A 98 -1.52 11.10 6.47
C GLU A 98 -2.47 10.30 7.37
N LYS A 99 -3.12 9.27 6.84
CA LYS A 99 -4.02 8.39 7.60
C LYS A 99 -3.29 7.49 8.58
N LEU A 100 -2.09 7.02 8.23
CA LEU A 100 -1.25 6.22 9.12
C LEU A 100 -0.67 7.08 10.27
N GLU A 101 -0.22 8.30 9.97
CA GLU A 101 0.26 9.26 10.96
C GLU A 101 -0.88 9.74 11.88
N ASN A 102 -2.05 10.06 11.31
CA ASN A 102 -3.22 10.54 12.05
C ASN A 102 -4.26 9.43 12.22
N ASN A 103 -3.87 8.29 12.75
CA ASN A 103 -4.73 7.12 12.85
C ASN A 103 -5.96 7.27 13.77
N GLN A 104 -6.20 8.42 14.44
CA GLN A 104 -7.44 8.80 15.16
C GLN A 104 -8.11 7.71 16.01
N GLY A 105 -7.35 6.76 16.57
CA GLY A 105 -7.90 5.64 17.33
C GLY A 105 -8.45 4.48 16.49
N ASN A 106 -8.33 4.52 15.16
CA ASN A 106 -8.57 3.38 14.30
C ASN A 106 -7.47 2.32 14.51
N GLU A 107 -7.86 1.17 15.06
CA GLU A 107 -6.95 0.11 15.46
C GLU A 107 -6.16 -0.48 14.29
N VAL A 108 -6.79 -0.61 13.11
CA VAL A 108 -6.14 -1.15 11.91
C VAL A 108 -5.08 -0.19 11.37
N LEU A 109 -5.39 1.09 11.24
CA LEU A 109 -4.41 2.10 10.81
C LEU A 109 -3.24 2.19 11.79
N LYS A 110 -3.53 2.15 13.11
CA LYS A 110 -2.49 2.14 14.14
C LYS A 110 -1.59 0.91 14.02
N ALA A 111 -2.17 -0.29 13.88
CA ALA A 111 -1.39 -1.51 13.73
C ALA A 111 -0.52 -1.51 12.45
N VAL A 112 -1.03 -0.97 11.34
CA VAL A 112 -0.24 -0.80 10.10
C VAL A 112 0.89 0.20 10.32
N ALA A 113 0.62 1.34 10.97
CA ALA A 113 1.64 2.34 11.26
C ALA A 113 2.75 1.77 12.17
N ASP A 114 2.38 1.13 13.28
CA ASP A 114 3.32 0.51 14.22
C ASP A 114 4.16 -0.58 13.54
N ALA A 115 3.53 -1.41 12.70
CA ALA A 115 4.21 -2.45 11.92
C ALA A 115 5.26 -1.85 10.97
N LEU A 116 4.92 -0.79 10.23
CA LEU A 116 5.87 -0.15 9.33
C LEU A 116 7.00 0.58 10.08
N LEU A 117 6.68 1.26 11.19
CA LEU A 117 7.68 1.90 12.05
C LEU A 117 8.68 0.90 12.66
N SER A 118 8.24 -0.32 12.96
CA SER A 118 9.13 -1.39 13.46
C SER A 118 10.21 -1.80 12.46
N LEU A 119 10.02 -1.50 11.17
CA LEU A 119 11.04 -1.72 10.14
C LEU A 119 12.14 -0.63 10.18
N GLY A 120 11.90 0.45 10.92
CA GLY A 120 12.78 1.60 11.10
C GLY A 120 12.31 2.85 10.33
N GLY A 121 12.87 3.99 10.70
CA GLY A 121 12.43 5.32 10.25
C GLY A 121 11.71 6.08 11.37
N GLU A 122 11.50 7.38 11.18
CA GLU A 122 10.77 8.23 12.13
C GLU A 122 9.27 8.33 11.79
N ILE A 123 8.91 7.98 10.56
CA ILE A 123 7.55 8.02 10.01
C ILE A 123 7.18 6.66 9.40
N PRO A 124 5.89 6.26 9.42
CA PRO A 124 5.46 4.94 8.94
C PRO A 124 5.60 4.77 7.43
N LEU A 125 5.46 5.85 6.66
CA LEU A 125 5.53 5.81 5.20
C LEU A 125 6.11 7.12 4.69
N ASP A 126 7.26 7.06 4.01
CA ASP A 126 7.77 8.19 3.25
C ASP A 126 7.25 8.15 1.81
N THR A 127 6.98 9.32 1.23
CA THR A 127 6.39 9.45 -0.10
C THR A 127 7.20 10.43 -0.94
N ALA A 128 7.56 10.02 -2.15
CA ALA A 128 8.31 10.86 -3.08
C ALA A 128 7.63 10.91 -4.44
N LEU A 129 7.59 12.11 -5.01
CA LEU A 129 7.10 12.34 -6.37
C LEU A 129 8.29 12.33 -7.33
N LEU A 130 8.36 11.30 -8.16
CA LEU A 130 9.36 11.20 -9.22
C LEU A 130 8.73 11.59 -10.54
N ARG A 131 9.17 12.73 -11.11
CA ARG A 131 8.82 13.15 -12.46
C ARG A 131 10.11 13.22 -13.27
N GLY A 132 10.17 12.56 -14.43
CA GLY A 132 11.25 12.72 -15.40
C GLY A 132 10.85 13.67 -16.52
N GLY A 133 11.66 14.70 -16.82
CA GLY A 133 11.58 15.59 -18.00
C GLY A 133 10.33 16.48 -18.12
N ILE A 134 10.36 17.70 -18.66
CA ILE A 134 11.34 18.41 -19.50
C ILE A 134 11.51 19.82 -18.90
N TYR A 135 12.76 20.32 -18.78
CA TYR A 135 13.03 21.76 -18.60
C TYR A 135 12.62 22.51 -19.86
#